data_AF-A0A7S2K4Q8-F1
#
_entry.id   AF-A0A7S2K4Q8-F1
#
_cell.length_a   1.000
_cell.length_b   1.000
_cell.length_c   1.000
_cell.angle_alpha   90.00
_cell.angle_beta   90.00
_cell.angle_gamma   90.00
#
_symmetry.space_group_name_H-M   'P 1'
#
loop_
_entity.id
_entity.type
_entity.pdbx_description
1 polymer ?
#
loop_
_entity_poly.entity_id
_entity_poly.type
_entity_poly.pdbx_seq_one_letter_code
_entity_poly.pdbx_strand_id
1 'polypeptide(L)'
;ALGCPLFYNWILNPGRIWLFKSSTRSQAALNDLYVLPEWPMSRSLAEGMVVIFCCIVYGAGMPLCYLLGALFCTGTYWVEKYTLLRHSRKPKAFNSSTIRRAIGLLPIAVFCHLCVAMYFFGNQDLLPSSWGPLLGFCEWKFGVTRVEYIEITEDFNWAGTRAKLEQYPTYANARNL
;
A
#
# COMPACT_ATOMS: atom_id res chain seq x y z
N ALA A 1 9.66 19.58 3.22
CA ALA A 1 8.89 19.64 4.48
C ALA A 1 8.14 18.32 4.65
N LEU A 2 8.55 17.53 5.64
CA LEU A 2 8.05 16.18 5.98
C LEU A 2 7.21 16.21 7.26
N GLY A 3 6.60 17.35 7.59
CA GLY A 3 5.66 17.44 8.70
C GLY A 3 4.26 17.08 8.21
N CYS A 4 3.53 16.25 8.95
CA CYS A 4 2.10 16.07 8.74
C CYS A 4 1.46 17.47 8.62
N PRO A 5 0.76 17.79 7.52
CA PRO A 5 0.24 19.14 7.27
C PRO A 5 -0.65 19.63 8.42
N LEU A 6 -1.28 18.71 9.15
CA LEU A 6 -2.02 19.04 10.36
C LEU A 6 -1.12 19.57 11.49
N PHE A 7 0.02 18.93 11.76
CA PHE A 7 0.95 19.35 12.81
C PHE A 7 1.58 20.73 12.52
N TYR A 8 2.00 20.94 11.27
CA TYR A 8 2.54 22.24 10.86
C TYR A 8 1.51 23.37 11.06
N ASN A 9 0.26 23.11 10.69
CA ASN A 9 -0.77 24.14 10.74
C ASN A 9 -1.31 24.41 12.14
N TRP A 10 -1.43 23.39 13.00
CA TRP A 10 -1.99 23.55 14.34
C TRP A 10 -0.99 24.12 15.36
N ILE A 11 0.30 23.79 15.22
CA ILE A 11 1.32 24.14 16.22
C ILE A 11 2.32 25.16 15.67
N LEU A 12 2.92 24.87 14.52
CA LEU A 12 4.02 25.70 14.01
C LEU A 12 3.53 27.04 13.44
N ASN A 13 2.42 27.05 12.71
CA ASN A 13 1.90 28.27 12.09
C ASN A 13 1.47 29.35 13.11
N PRO A 14 0.64 29.06 14.14
CA PRO A 14 0.30 30.06 15.15
C PRO A 14 1.53 30.51 15.96
N GLY A 15 2.44 29.60 16.30
CA GLY A 15 3.69 29.94 16.98
C GLY A 15 4.58 30.89 16.15
N ARG A 16 4.70 30.63 14.84
CA ARG A 16 5.44 31.50 13.92
C ARG A 16 4.80 32.87 13.81
N ILE A 17 3.48 32.94 13.63
CA ILE A 17 2.75 34.21 13.53
C ILE A 17 2.94 35.01 14.81
N TRP A 18 2.82 34.38 15.99
CA TRP A 18 2.99 35.06 17.27
C TRP A 18 4.41 35.63 17.44
N LEU A 19 5.45 34.86 17.13
CA LEU A 19 6.84 35.29 17.26
C LEU A 19 7.21 36.44 16.31
N PHE A 20 6.77 36.40 15.05
CA PHE A 20 7.17 37.38 14.04
C PHE A 20 6.23 38.59 13.91
N LYS A 21 5.06 38.55 14.57
CA LYS A 21 4.09 39.67 14.58
C LYS A 21 4.72 40.97 15.09
N SER A 22 5.51 40.92 16.16
CA SER A 22 6.11 42.12 16.79
C SER A 22 7.31 42.69 16.02
N SER A 23 7.91 41.91 15.12
CA SER A 23 9.09 42.30 14.34
C SER A 23 8.74 43.04 13.04
N THR A 24 7.48 42.95 12.61
CA THR A 24 7.06 43.39 11.27
C THR A 24 6.51 44.82 11.30
N ARG A 25 7.14 45.75 10.56
CA ARG A 25 6.80 47.20 10.64
C ARG A 25 5.82 47.72 9.59
N SER A 26 5.64 47.00 8.47
CA SER A 26 4.73 47.43 7.39
C SER A 26 3.49 46.54 7.30
N GLN A 27 2.35 47.13 6.95
CA GLN A 27 1.10 46.40 6.75
C GLN A 27 1.23 45.33 5.64
N ALA A 28 2.02 45.62 4.60
CA ALA A 28 2.30 44.67 3.53
C ALA A 28 3.00 43.41 4.05
N ALA A 29 4.03 43.58 4.89
CA ALA A 29 4.76 42.45 5.46
C ALA A 29 3.92 41.68 6.49
N LEU A 30 3.02 42.35 7.22
CA LEU A 30 2.06 41.66 8.09
C LEU A 30 1.08 40.82 7.28
N ASN A 31 0.55 41.35 6.17
CA ASN A 31 -0.33 40.60 5.27
C ASN A 31 0.38 39.35 4.71
N ASP A 32 1.65 39.47 4.30
CA ASP A 32 2.47 38.34 3.83
C ASP A 32 2.67 37.27 4.91
N LEU A 33 2.81 37.65 6.19
CA LEU A 33 2.93 36.69 7.30
C LEU A 33 1.68 35.82 7.48
N TYR A 34 0.50 36.36 7.17
CA TYR A 34 -0.79 35.64 7.25
C TYR A 34 -1.12 34.86 5.96
N VAL A 35 -0.31 34.94 4.91
CA VAL A 35 -0.54 34.17 3.70
C VAL A 35 -0.30 32.68 3.97
N LEU A 36 -1.34 31.88 3.73
CA LEU A 36 -1.28 30.42 3.82
C LEU A 36 -0.35 29.84 2.73
N PRO A 37 0.30 28.69 3.00
CA PRO A 37 1.17 28.04 2.02
C PRO A 37 0.38 27.59 0.78
N GLU A 38 1.09 27.45 -0.34
CA GLU A 38 0.56 26.87 -1.57
C GLU A 38 0.46 25.35 -1.45
N TRP A 39 -0.66 24.76 -1.89
CA TRP A 39 -0.86 23.32 -1.89
C TRP A 39 -0.06 22.63 -3.02
N PRO A 40 0.87 21.70 -2.71
CA PRO A 40 1.68 21.02 -3.73
C PRO A 40 0.93 19.82 -4.34
N MET A 41 -0.04 20.09 -5.23
CA MET A 41 -0.90 19.06 -5.85
C MET A 41 -0.13 17.94 -6.57
N SER A 42 0.94 18.29 -7.31
CA SER A 42 1.75 17.32 -8.05
C SER A 42 2.44 16.30 -7.13
N ARG A 43 2.86 16.75 -5.95
CA ARG A 43 3.55 15.91 -4.96
C ARG A 43 2.57 14.93 -4.33
N SER A 44 1.42 15.42 -3.86
CA SER A 44 0.33 14.58 -3.34
C SER A 44 -0.10 13.51 -4.34
N LEU A 45 -0.26 13.88 -5.61
CA LEU A 45 -0.61 12.94 -6.67
C LEU A 45 0.47 11.87 -6.87
N ALA A 46 1.75 12.26 -6.88
CA ALA A 46 2.86 11.32 -7.03
C ALA A 46 2.96 10.35 -5.84
N GLU A 47 2.87 10.86 -4.61
CA GLU A 47 2.89 10.06 -3.38
C GLU A 47 1.72 9.07 -3.36
N GLY A 48 0.50 9.52 -3.70
CA GLY A 48 -0.67 8.64 -3.81
C GLY A 48 -0.53 7.57 -4.88
N MET A 49 0.01 7.92 -6.05
CA MET A 49 0.25 6.97 -7.15
C MET A 49 1.25 5.88 -6.78
N VAL A 50 2.32 6.21 -6.04
CA VAL A 50 3.30 5.21 -5.59
C VAL A 50 2.64 4.19 -4.66
N VAL A 51 1.82 4.63 -3.71
CA VAL A 51 1.13 3.71 -2.79
C VAL A 51 0.15 2.82 -3.54
N ILE A 52 -0.66 3.38 -4.46
CA ILE A 52 -1.58 2.62 -5.29
C ILE A 52 -0.83 1.58 -6.13
N PHE A 53 0.30 1.97 -6.73
CA PHE A 53 1.14 1.07 -7.52
C PHE A 53 1.66 -0.10 -6.67
N CYS A 54 2.19 0.18 -5.49
CA CYS A 54 2.66 -0.84 -4.56
C CYS A 54 1.52 -1.79 -4.13
N CYS A 55 0.35 -1.25 -3.79
CA CYS A 55 -0.82 -2.06 -3.41
C CYS A 55 -1.26 -3.00 -4.54
N ILE A 56 -1.26 -2.52 -5.79
CA ILE A 56 -1.57 -3.35 -6.96
C ILE A 56 -0.51 -4.45 -7.12
N VAL A 57 0.76 -4.09 -7.20
CA VAL A 57 1.84 -5.05 -7.50
C VAL A 57 1.96 -6.14 -6.42
N TYR A 58 1.95 -5.76 -5.14
CA TYR A 58 2.11 -6.71 -4.02
C TYR A 58 0.80 -7.37 -3.58
N GLY A 59 -0.34 -6.86 -4.02
CA GLY A 59 -1.65 -7.38 -3.62
C GLY A 59 -1.93 -8.82 -4.08
N ALA A 60 -1.18 -9.35 -5.06
CA ALA A 60 -1.26 -10.75 -5.47
C ALA A 60 -0.79 -11.72 -4.38
N GLY A 61 0.34 -11.42 -3.74
CA GLY A 61 0.91 -12.26 -2.68
C GLY A 61 0.37 -11.93 -1.28
N MET A 62 -0.06 -10.68 -1.06
CA MET A 62 -0.57 -10.21 0.23
C MET A 62 -1.84 -9.39 0.06
N PRO A 63 -3.04 -10.01 0.08
CA PRO A 63 -4.30 -9.29 -0.10
C PRO A 63 -4.56 -8.24 1.00
N LEU A 64 -3.91 -8.37 2.17
CA LEU A 64 -3.93 -7.35 3.23
C LEU A 64 -3.42 -5.98 2.76
N CYS A 65 -2.54 -5.93 1.75
CA CYS A 65 -2.07 -4.68 1.16
C CYS A 65 -3.20 -3.83 0.56
N TYR A 66 -4.29 -4.45 0.08
CA TYR A 66 -5.45 -3.72 -0.42
C TYR A 66 -6.24 -3.04 0.71
N LEU A 67 -6.38 -3.70 1.86
CA LEU A 67 -7.03 -3.11 3.03
C LEU A 67 -6.22 -1.92 3.56
N LEU A 68 -4.90 -2.09 3.68
CA LEU A 68 -4.01 -0.99 4.07
C LEU A 68 -4.03 0.15 3.06
N GLY A 69 -4.04 -0.16 1.76
CA GLY A 69 -4.19 0.83 0.68
C GLY A 69 -5.51 1.60 0.77
N ALA A 70 -6.62 0.91 1.05
CA ALA A 70 -7.93 1.54 1.21
C ALA A 70 -7.97 2.49 2.43
N LEU A 71 -7.38 2.08 3.55
CA LEU A 71 -7.23 2.91 4.74
C LEU A 71 -6.35 4.14 4.47
N PHE A 72 -5.23 3.95 3.77
CA PHE A 72 -4.35 5.04 3.35
C PHE A 72 -5.08 6.04 2.44
N CYS A 73 -5.80 5.57 1.42
CA CYS A 73 -6.56 6.42 0.51
C CYS A 73 -7.65 7.21 1.25
N THR A 74 -8.35 6.57 2.19
CA THR A 74 -9.40 7.21 2.99
C THR A 74 -8.79 8.27 3.92
N GLY A 75 -7.73 7.94 4.66
CA GLY A 75 -7.04 8.88 5.53
C GLY A 75 -6.50 10.09 4.77
N THR A 76 -5.84 9.84 3.65
CA THR A 76 -5.29 10.88 2.78
C THR A 76 -6.40 11.76 2.20
N TYR A 77 -7.50 11.17 1.72
CA TYR A 77 -8.65 11.94 1.23
C TYR A 77 -9.18 12.93 2.27
N TRP A 78 -9.37 12.50 3.53
CA TRP A 78 -9.83 13.39 4.59
C TRP A 78 -8.81 14.47 4.89
N VAL A 79 -7.54 14.11 5.10
CA VAL A 79 -6.47 15.06 5.43
C VAL A 79 -6.29 16.11 4.33
N GLU A 80 -6.26 15.68 3.08
CA GLU A 80 -6.13 16.57 1.93
C GLU A 80 -7.35 17.48 1.78
N LYS A 81 -8.56 16.95 1.97
CA LYS A 81 -9.80 17.75 1.96
C LYS A 81 -9.78 18.85 3.05
N TYR A 82 -9.38 18.51 4.27
CA TYR A 82 -9.26 19.49 5.35
C TYR A 82 -8.16 20.52 5.08
N THR A 83 -7.02 20.09 4.53
CA THR A 83 -5.89 20.98 4.23
C THR A 83 -6.20 21.93 3.08
N LEU A 84 -6.93 21.46 2.07
CA LEU A 84 -7.36 22.26 0.93
C LEU A 84 -8.37 23.34 1.32
N LEU A 85 -9.32 23.01 2.21
CA LEU A 85 -10.39 23.94 2.59
C LEU A 85 -9.98 24.97 3.65
N ARG A 86 -9.07 24.62 4.56
CA ARG A 86 -8.77 25.47 5.74
C ARG A 86 -7.35 25.99 5.82
N HIS A 87 -6.40 25.37 5.15
CA HIS A 87 -4.97 25.61 5.42
C HIS A 87 -4.11 25.84 4.18
N SER A 88 -4.73 25.98 3.01
CA SER A 88 -4.03 26.23 1.77
C SER A 88 -4.57 27.48 1.12
N ARG A 89 -3.68 28.28 0.53
CA ARG A 89 -4.10 29.32 -0.43
C ARG A 89 -4.65 28.63 -1.68
N LYS A 90 -5.58 29.31 -2.38
CA LYS A 90 -6.15 28.85 -3.66
C LYS A 90 -5.06 28.23 -4.54
N PRO A 91 -5.17 26.94 -4.89
CA PRO A 91 -4.15 26.27 -5.68
C PRO A 91 -4.08 26.87 -7.08
N LYS A 92 -2.90 26.79 -7.72
CA LYS A 92 -2.75 27.10 -9.14
C LYS A 92 -3.65 26.18 -9.96
N ALA A 93 -4.17 26.68 -11.08
CA ALA A 93 -5.00 25.89 -11.98
C ALA A 93 -4.21 24.65 -12.44
N PHE A 94 -4.70 23.47 -12.08
CA PHE A 94 -4.04 22.21 -12.41
C PHE A 94 -4.55 21.72 -13.76
N ASN A 95 -3.65 21.44 -14.68
CA ASN A 95 -4.02 20.94 -16.00
C ASN A 95 -4.50 19.49 -15.89
N SER A 96 -5.64 19.19 -16.51
CA SER A 96 -6.20 17.84 -16.61
C SER A 96 -5.23 16.84 -17.29
N SER A 97 -4.28 17.34 -18.08
CA SER A 97 -3.24 16.56 -18.74
C SER A 97 -2.37 15.76 -17.76
N THR A 98 -2.08 16.30 -16.57
CA THR A 98 -1.20 15.65 -15.59
C THR A 98 -1.87 14.43 -14.98
N ILE A 99 -3.15 14.55 -14.64
CA ILE A 99 -3.95 13.42 -14.12
C ILE A 99 -4.10 12.34 -15.18
N ARG A 100 -4.34 12.74 -16.44
CA ARG A 100 -4.45 11.79 -17.57
C ARG A 100 -3.16 10.99 -17.77
N ARG A 101 -2.00 11.63 -17.62
CA ARG A 101 -0.69 10.94 -17.67
C ARG A 101 -0.51 9.98 -16.50
N ALA A 102 -0.88 10.38 -15.28
CA ALA A 102 -0.79 9.51 -14.10
C ALA A 102 -1.65 8.25 -14.25
N ILE A 103 -2.90 8.39 -14.73
CA ILE A 103 -3.79 7.24 -15.00
C ILE A 103 -3.22 6.37 -16.12
N GLY A 104 -2.59 6.98 -17.14
CA GLY A 104 -1.92 6.25 -18.21
C GLY A 104 -0.77 5.35 -17.77
N LEU A 105 -0.26 5.49 -16.53
CA LEU A 105 0.76 4.61 -15.95
C LEU A 105 0.16 3.37 -15.27
N LEU A 106 -1.14 3.34 -14.99
CA LEU A 106 -1.80 2.19 -14.35
C LEU A 106 -1.68 0.87 -15.11
N PRO A 107 -1.74 0.82 -16.46
CA PRO A 107 -1.54 -0.43 -17.21
C PRO A 107 -0.17 -1.06 -16.95
N ILE A 108 0.86 -0.25 -16.71
CA ILE A 108 2.21 -0.74 -16.36
C ILE A 108 2.18 -1.43 -14.99
N ALA A 109 1.42 -0.88 -14.03
CA ALA A 109 1.22 -1.51 -12.73
C ALA A 109 0.57 -2.88 -12.84
N VAL A 110 -0.42 -3.02 -13.73
CA VAL A 110 -1.10 -4.30 -14.00
C VAL A 110 -0.13 -5.29 -14.64
N PHE A 111 0.71 -4.86 -15.58
CA PHE A 111 1.74 -5.74 -16.15
C PHE A 111 2.72 -6.23 -15.08
N CYS A 112 3.22 -5.34 -14.22
CA CYS A 112 4.08 -5.72 -13.10
C CYS A 112 3.36 -6.65 -12.10
N HIS A 113 2.07 -6.42 -11.84
CA HIS A 113 1.25 -7.29 -11.00
C HIS A 113 1.19 -8.71 -11.56
N LEU A 114 1.06 -8.90 -12.87
CA LEU A 114 1.07 -10.23 -13.47
C LEU A 114 2.41 -10.94 -13.30
N CYS A 115 3.53 -10.24 -13.51
CA CYS A 115 4.87 -10.82 -13.30
C CYS A 115 5.08 -11.24 -11.84
N VAL A 116 4.67 -10.39 -10.90
CA VAL A 116 4.80 -10.66 -9.46
C VAL A 116 3.83 -11.75 -9.00
N ALA A 117 2.59 -11.76 -9.51
CA ALA A 117 1.63 -12.82 -9.26
C ALA A 117 2.16 -14.18 -9.76
N MET A 118 2.72 -14.23 -10.96
CA MET A 118 3.35 -15.44 -11.50
C MET A 118 4.49 -15.93 -10.60
N TYR A 119 5.30 -15.01 -10.05
CA TYR A 119 6.37 -15.38 -9.12
C TYR A 119 5.84 -15.93 -7.79
N PHE A 120 4.85 -15.27 -7.18
CA PHE A 120 4.25 -15.71 -5.92
C PHE A 120 3.52 -17.04 -6.05
N PHE A 121 2.66 -17.18 -7.07
CA PHE A 121 1.92 -18.41 -7.30
C PHE A 121 2.78 -19.54 -7.90
N GLY A 122 3.89 -19.21 -8.54
CA GLY A 122 4.85 -20.20 -9.06
C GLY A 122 5.73 -20.86 -7.99
N ASN A 123 5.94 -20.20 -6.85
CA ASN A 123 6.78 -20.70 -5.76
C ASN A 123 5.94 -21.02 -4.52
N GLN A 124 5.47 -22.26 -4.41
CA GLN A 124 4.62 -22.70 -3.28
C GLN A 124 5.38 -22.82 -1.95
N ASP A 125 6.73 -22.87 -2.00
CA ASP A 125 7.58 -22.89 -0.80
C ASP A 125 7.59 -21.54 -0.05
N LEU A 126 6.97 -20.49 -0.61
CA LEU A 126 6.88 -19.17 0.03
C LEU A 126 5.77 -19.08 1.09
N LEU A 127 4.79 -20.00 1.07
CA LEU A 127 3.60 -19.95 1.93
C LEU A 127 3.55 -20.92 3.15
N PRO A 128 4.55 -21.75 3.52
CA PRO A 128 4.48 -22.53 4.75
C PRO A 128 5.05 -21.73 5.95
N SER A 129 4.34 -20.71 6.45
CA SER A 129 4.80 -20.01 7.67
C SER A 129 4.69 -20.94 8.88
N SER A 130 5.80 -21.33 9.52
CA SER A 130 5.81 -22.21 10.71
C SER A 130 4.97 -21.71 11.88
N TRP A 131 4.75 -20.39 11.95
CA TRP A 131 3.96 -19.71 12.97
C TRP A 131 2.92 -18.81 12.32
N GLY A 132 1.70 -19.34 12.14
CA GLY A 132 0.55 -18.57 11.69
C GLY A 132 -0.59 -18.70 12.71
N PRO A 133 -1.13 -17.62 13.29
CA PRO A 133 -2.29 -17.70 14.20
C PRO A 133 -3.56 -18.24 13.50
N LEU A 134 -3.59 -18.23 12.17
CA LEU A 134 -4.65 -18.80 11.34
C LEU A 134 -4.41 -20.27 10.97
N LEU A 135 -3.29 -20.87 11.37
CA LEU A 135 -2.93 -22.23 10.96
C LEU A 135 -3.98 -23.24 11.44
N GLY A 136 -4.39 -23.16 12.71
CA GLY A 136 -5.43 -24.04 13.26
C GLY A 136 -6.79 -23.86 12.58
N PHE A 137 -7.10 -22.65 12.08
CA PHE A 137 -8.30 -22.42 11.27
C PHE A 137 -8.19 -23.08 9.88
N CYS A 138 -7.02 -22.98 9.24
CA CYS A 138 -6.77 -23.63 7.95
C CYS A 138 -6.78 -25.16 8.07
N GLU A 139 -6.08 -25.73 9.05
CA GLU A 139 -6.06 -27.19 9.31
C GLU A 139 -7.47 -27.73 9.58
N TRP A 140 -8.28 -26.99 10.35
CA TRP A 140 -9.68 -27.35 10.58
C TRP A 140 -10.54 -27.31 9.30
N LYS A 141 -10.33 -26.30 8.45
CA LYS A 141 -11.15 -26.11 7.25
C LYS A 141 -10.77 -27.06 6.11
N PHE A 142 -9.48 -27.34 5.96
CA PHE A 142 -8.93 -28.15 4.87
C PHE A 142 -8.72 -29.61 5.25
N GLY A 143 -8.73 -29.95 6.54
CA GLY A 143 -8.65 -31.33 7.04
C GLY A 143 -7.30 -32.00 6.84
N VAL A 144 -6.30 -31.28 6.28
CA VAL A 144 -4.92 -31.73 6.13
C VAL A 144 -4.07 -30.98 7.14
N THR A 145 -3.41 -31.72 8.03
CA THR A 145 -2.51 -31.11 9.00
C THR A 145 -1.16 -30.78 8.36
N ARG A 146 -0.40 -29.82 8.90
CA ARG A 146 0.94 -29.51 8.38
C ARG A 146 1.85 -30.74 8.37
N VAL A 147 1.81 -31.54 9.43
CA VAL A 147 2.66 -32.72 9.58
C VAL A 147 2.35 -33.72 8.46
N GLU A 148 1.07 -33.96 8.22
CA GLU A 148 0.58 -34.80 7.13
C GLU A 148 0.98 -34.26 5.75
N TYR A 149 0.91 -32.94 5.52
CA TYR A 149 1.39 -32.34 4.27
C TYR A 149 2.90 -32.55 4.03
N ILE A 150 3.71 -32.35 5.07
CA ILE A 150 5.17 -32.52 5.00
C ILE A 150 5.50 -33.98 4.71
N GLU A 151 4.87 -34.92 5.41
CA GLU A 151 5.05 -36.36 5.19
C GLU A 151 4.65 -36.76 3.76
N ILE A 152 3.47 -36.36 3.27
CA ILE A 152 3.03 -36.67 1.89
C ILE A 152 4.00 -36.09 0.85
N THR A 153 4.54 -34.90 1.11
CA THR A 153 5.49 -34.24 0.20
C THR A 153 6.87 -34.92 0.21
N GLU A 154 7.37 -35.27 1.39
CA GLU A 154 8.63 -35.99 1.55
C GLU A 154 8.55 -37.40 0.97
N ASP A 155 7.49 -38.15 1.29
CA ASP A 155 7.23 -39.48 0.74
C ASP A 155 7.17 -39.44 -0.79
N PHE A 156 6.46 -38.46 -1.37
CA PHE A 156 6.43 -38.29 -2.82
C PHE A 156 7.80 -37.94 -3.39
N ASN A 157 8.59 -37.08 -2.73
CA ASN A 157 9.92 -36.69 -3.21
C ASN A 157 10.90 -37.88 -3.23
N TRP A 158 10.88 -38.68 -2.16
CA TRP A 158 11.76 -39.85 -1.97
C TRP A 158 11.25 -41.14 -2.63
N ALA A 159 10.00 -41.18 -3.10
CA ALA A 159 9.43 -42.33 -3.80
C ALA A 159 10.09 -42.61 -5.16
N GLY A 160 10.22 -43.91 -5.48
CA GLY A 160 10.63 -44.38 -6.81
C GLY A 160 9.55 -44.12 -7.88
N THR A 161 9.93 -44.20 -9.16
CA THR A 161 9.07 -43.79 -10.30
C THR A 161 7.69 -44.45 -10.33
N ARG A 162 7.57 -45.72 -9.91
CA ARG A 162 6.28 -46.43 -9.85
C ARG A 162 5.41 -45.97 -8.68
N ALA A 163 5.99 -45.84 -7.48
CA ALA A 163 5.30 -45.37 -6.29
C ALA A 163 4.82 -43.92 -6.45
N LYS A 164 5.58 -43.06 -7.16
CA LYS A 164 5.16 -41.70 -7.51
C LYS A 164 3.86 -41.66 -8.31
N LEU A 165 3.62 -42.60 -9.22
CA LEU A 165 2.37 -42.63 -10.01
C LEU A 165 1.15 -43.01 -9.16
N GLU A 166 1.34 -43.92 -8.20
CA GLU A 166 0.28 -44.35 -7.28
C GLU A 166 -0.02 -43.27 -6.22
N GLN A 167 0.99 -42.56 -5.75
CA GLN A 167 0.86 -41.49 -4.74
C GLN A 167 0.54 -40.11 -5.34
N TYR A 168 0.68 -39.94 -6.65
CA TYR A 168 0.36 -38.69 -7.36
C TYR A 168 -1.02 -38.10 -7.04
N PRO A 169 -2.14 -38.84 -7.02
CA PRO A 169 -3.44 -38.26 -6.71
C PRO A 169 -3.50 -37.69 -5.28
N THR A 170 -2.88 -38.36 -4.30
CA THR A 170 -2.83 -37.90 -2.91
C THR A 170 -1.95 -36.67 -2.78
N TYR A 171 -0.78 -36.67 -3.43
CA TYR A 171 0.13 -35.53 -3.51
C TYR A 171 -0.51 -34.31 -4.20
N ALA A 172 -1.21 -34.55 -5.32
CA ALA A 172 -1.91 -33.50 -6.06
C ALA A 172 -3.09 -32.94 -5.27
N ASN A 173 -3.82 -33.76 -4.51
CA ASN A 173 -4.87 -33.30 -3.62
C ASN A 173 -4.29 -32.43 -2.49
N ALA A 174 -3.21 -32.87 -1.84
CA ALA A 174 -2.53 -32.10 -0.81
C ALA A 174 -1.92 -30.77 -1.31
N ARG A 175 -1.59 -30.68 -2.62
CA ARG A 175 -1.01 -29.47 -3.26
C ARG A 175 -2.01 -28.46 -3.81
N ASN A 176 -3.19 -28.91 -4.20
CA ASN A 176 -4.23 -28.06 -4.81
C ASN A 176 -5.16 -27.41 -3.77
N LEU A 177 -4.86 -27.56 -2.48
CA LEU A 177 -5.58 -27.02 -1.33
C LEU A 177 -4.80 -25.86 -0.70
#